data_AF-A0A960ATZ8-F1
#
_entry.id   AF-A0A960ATZ8-F1
#
_cell.length_a   1.000
_cell.length_b   1.000
_cell.length_c   1.000
_cell.angle_alpha   90.00
_cell.angle_beta   90.00
_cell.angle_gamma   90.00
#
_symmetry.space_group_name_H-M   'P 1'
#
loop_
_entity.id
_entity.type
_entity.pdbx_description
1 polymer ?
#
loop_
_entity_poly.entity_id
_entity_poly.type
_entity_poly.pdbx_seq_one_letter_code
_entity_poly.pdbx_strand_id
1 'polypeptide(L)'
;MKIPGMVAVLLSAGLLLTGCGSSTQTTPAESSPSASAVSSPTPVASDDVCGLLSPDEINEVLGTQFPAGEQTSDDARQIVTCTYTMVDSSTGVDLPLAIVNVGVSLIDGQESYETNVDLAPAYFGDEAQDTEVPGASQAYILTNEQTNSPVIGMLVGERFVQIQIGVENSTDDQAKTLAAMVAARVS
;
A
#
# COMPACT_ATOMS: atom_id res chain seq x y z
N MET A 1 4.65 -2.67 -69.52
CA MET A 1 5.90 -2.44 -68.76
C MET A 1 5.83 -3.24 -67.47
N LYS A 2 6.87 -4.06 -67.23
CA LYS A 2 7.25 -4.84 -66.04
C LYS A 2 6.17 -5.66 -65.29
N ILE A 3 6.26 -6.98 -65.48
CA ILE A 3 5.67 -8.07 -64.67
C ILE A 3 6.72 -8.52 -63.59
N PRO A 4 6.44 -9.52 -62.73
CA PRO A 4 6.45 -9.43 -61.27
C PRO A 4 7.61 -10.25 -60.64
N GLY A 5 7.63 -10.40 -59.31
CA GLY A 5 8.44 -11.46 -58.66
C GLY A 5 8.15 -11.52 -57.17
N MET A 6 7.44 -12.55 -56.69
CA MET A 6 7.91 -13.92 -56.39
C MET A 6 8.62 -13.97 -55.02
N VAL A 7 7.97 -14.57 -54.02
CA VAL A 7 7.97 -16.01 -53.70
C VAL A 7 9.14 -16.39 -52.79
N ALA A 8 8.76 -16.99 -51.67
CA ALA A 8 9.57 -17.68 -50.68
C ALA A 8 10.59 -18.63 -51.28
N VAL A 9 11.75 -18.80 -50.62
CA VAL A 9 12.47 -20.09 -50.65
C VAL A 9 13.18 -20.31 -49.31
N LEU A 10 12.67 -21.27 -48.54
CA LEU A 10 13.45 -22.09 -47.61
C LEU A 10 14.60 -22.75 -48.40
N LEU A 11 15.85 -22.51 -48.02
CA LEU A 11 16.95 -23.41 -48.39
C LEU A 11 17.29 -24.30 -47.20
N SER A 12 16.84 -25.55 -47.31
CA SER A 12 17.31 -26.70 -46.55
C SER A 12 18.48 -27.35 -47.31
N ALA A 13 19.57 -27.67 -46.61
CA ALA A 13 20.52 -28.75 -46.90
C ALA A 13 21.46 -28.82 -45.68
N GLY A 14 21.55 -29.88 -44.85
CA GLY A 14 21.64 -31.31 -45.17
C GLY A 14 22.95 -31.55 -45.92
N LEU A 15 23.96 -32.31 -45.47
CA LEU A 15 24.13 -33.34 -44.46
C LEU A 15 25.66 -33.57 -44.42
N LEU A 16 26.29 -33.85 -43.26
CA LEU A 16 27.42 -34.80 -43.21
C LEU A 16 27.52 -35.37 -41.79
N LEU A 17 27.22 -36.66 -41.68
CA LEU A 17 27.41 -37.52 -40.53
C LEU A 17 28.88 -37.94 -40.43
N THR A 18 29.46 -37.85 -39.23
CA THR A 18 30.27 -38.92 -38.63
C THR A 18 30.23 -38.77 -37.10
N GLY A 19 29.75 -39.81 -36.41
CA GLY A 19 29.74 -39.87 -34.95
C GLY A 19 31.03 -40.46 -34.38
N CYS A 20 31.31 -40.20 -33.10
CA CYS A 20 31.34 -41.19 -32.01
C CYS A 20 31.95 -40.58 -30.74
N GLY A 21 31.23 -40.67 -29.62
CA GLY A 21 31.82 -40.92 -28.28
C GLY A 21 32.49 -39.76 -27.53
N SER A 22 31.74 -39.11 -26.63
CA SER A 22 31.99 -39.12 -25.17
C SER A 22 31.24 -37.97 -24.46
N SER A 23 30.63 -38.32 -23.33
CA SER A 23 30.01 -37.48 -22.30
C SER A 23 30.79 -36.16 -22.06
N THR A 24 30.18 -35.00 -21.89
CA THR A 24 29.43 -34.61 -20.68
C THR A 24 28.68 -33.30 -20.99
N GLN A 25 27.42 -33.24 -20.54
CA GLN A 25 26.50 -32.11 -20.66
C GLN A 25 26.99 -30.91 -19.83
N THR A 26 27.10 -29.72 -20.42
CA THR A 26 27.06 -28.45 -19.68
C THR A 26 26.36 -27.40 -20.53
N THR A 27 25.13 -27.12 -20.14
CA THR A 27 24.18 -26.15 -20.69
C THR A 27 24.66 -24.71 -20.39
N PRO A 28 24.18 -23.68 -21.13
CA PRO A 28 24.80 -22.37 -21.24
C PRO A 28 24.79 -21.57 -19.93
N ALA A 29 25.80 -20.69 -19.79
CA ALA A 29 25.79 -19.60 -18.82
C ALA A 29 24.66 -18.61 -19.19
N GLU A 30 23.49 -18.86 -18.62
CA GLU A 30 22.38 -17.91 -18.53
C GLU A 30 22.81 -16.81 -17.56
N SER A 31 23.08 -15.61 -18.09
CA SER A 31 23.29 -14.41 -17.28
C SER A 31 22.01 -14.13 -16.51
N SER A 32 21.94 -14.66 -15.29
CA SER A 32 20.86 -14.43 -14.34
C SER A 32 20.86 -12.95 -13.94
N PRO A 33 19.80 -12.17 -14.20
CA PRO A 33 19.67 -10.86 -13.56
C PRO A 33 19.56 -11.11 -12.06
N SER A 34 20.48 -10.54 -11.27
CA SER A 34 20.37 -10.51 -9.82
C SER A 34 19.03 -9.90 -9.44
N ALA A 35 18.08 -10.75 -9.05
CA ALA A 35 16.85 -10.33 -8.42
C ALA A 35 17.25 -9.56 -7.16
N SER A 36 17.01 -8.26 -7.16
CA SER A 36 17.10 -7.46 -5.95
C SER A 36 16.15 -8.11 -4.94
N ALA A 37 16.67 -8.56 -3.81
CA ALA A 37 15.85 -9.08 -2.74
C ALA A 37 14.89 -7.96 -2.32
N VAL A 38 13.63 -8.08 -2.73
CA VAL A 38 12.56 -7.23 -2.23
C VAL A 38 12.46 -7.56 -0.76
N SER A 39 12.94 -6.65 0.09
CA SER A 39 12.82 -6.82 1.54
C SER A 39 11.33 -6.85 1.85
N SER A 40 10.84 -8.00 2.31
CA SER A 40 9.46 -8.12 2.75
C SER A 40 9.26 -7.16 3.94
N PRO A 41 8.09 -6.51 4.04
CA PRO A 41 7.79 -5.64 5.17
C PRO A 41 7.94 -6.43 6.48
N THR A 42 8.56 -5.81 7.47
CA THR A 42 8.75 -6.43 8.79
C THR A 42 7.49 -6.20 9.62
N PRO A 43 6.93 -7.25 10.26
CA PRO A 43 5.79 -7.09 11.16
C PRO A 43 6.11 -6.13 12.30
N VAL A 44 5.13 -5.31 12.67
CA VAL A 44 5.23 -4.30 13.75
C VAL A 44 4.47 -4.82 14.97
N ALA A 45 4.98 -4.50 16.17
CA ALA A 45 4.32 -4.87 17.41
C ALA A 45 2.92 -4.22 17.48
N SER A 46 1.93 -4.95 18.02
CA SER A 46 0.53 -4.48 18.01
C SER A 46 0.29 -3.17 18.77
N ASP A 47 1.20 -2.77 19.65
CA ASP A 47 1.18 -1.52 20.42
C ASP A 47 2.05 -0.39 19.82
N ASP A 48 2.79 -0.64 18.73
CA ASP A 48 3.60 0.34 18.02
C ASP A 48 2.90 0.80 16.73
N VAL A 49 1.85 1.59 16.89
CA VAL A 49 1.04 2.07 15.75
C VAL A 49 1.86 3.02 14.86
N CYS A 50 2.79 3.79 15.42
CA CYS A 50 3.69 4.64 14.64
C CYS A 50 4.71 3.86 13.80
N GLY A 51 4.99 2.60 14.14
CA GLY A 51 5.80 1.70 13.31
C GLY A 51 5.09 1.24 12.03
N LEU A 52 3.75 1.38 11.94
CA LEU A 52 2.97 0.91 10.78
C LEU A 52 3.21 1.76 9.53
N LEU A 53 3.46 3.06 9.68
CA LEU A 53 3.89 3.95 8.60
C LEU A 53 5.04 4.83 9.07
N SER A 54 6.10 4.91 8.29
CA SER A 54 7.11 5.95 8.52
C SER A 54 6.65 7.28 7.93
N PRO A 55 7.11 8.43 8.47
CA PRO A 55 6.84 9.72 7.85
C PRO A 55 7.39 9.79 6.42
N ASP A 56 8.52 9.14 6.12
CA ASP A 56 9.10 9.12 4.77
C ASP A 56 8.17 8.44 3.76
N GLU A 57 7.51 7.34 4.13
CA GLU A 57 6.53 6.66 3.27
C GLU A 57 5.29 7.52 3.02
N ILE A 58 4.78 8.18 4.08
CA ILE A 58 3.66 9.13 3.95
C ILE A 58 4.05 10.28 3.04
N ASN A 59 5.25 10.83 3.22
CA ASN A 59 5.78 11.94 2.43
C ASN A 59 5.96 11.57 0.97
N GLU A 60 6.46 10.37 0.67
CA GLU A 60 6.60 9.85 -0.69
C GLU A 60 5.25 9.69 -1.38
N VAL A 61 4.25 9.09 -0.70
CA VAL A 61 2.94 8.83 -1.29
C VAL A 61 2.11 10.10 -1.46
N LEU A 62 2.13 11.00 -0.46
CA LEU A 62 1.30 12.19 -0.44
C LEU A 62 1.99 13.45 -1.00
N GLY A 63 3.30 13.40 -1.27
CA GLY A 63 4.06 14.59 -1.68
C GLY A 63 4.18 15.64 -0.57
N THR A 64 4.32 15.18 0.68
CA THR A 64 4.28 16.02 1.89
C THR A 64 5.62 16.03 2.64
N GLN A 65 5.69 16.73 3.78
CA GLN A 65 6.87 16.83 4.65
C GLN A 65 6.46 16.73 6.13
N PHE A 66 5.79 15.64 6.48
CA PHE A 66 5.49 15.28 7.86
C PHE A 66 6.77 14.99 8.65
N PRO A 67 6.88 15.50 9.89
CA PRO A 67 7.85 15.02 10.86
C PRO A 67 7.43 13.63 11.40
N ALA A 68 8.20 13.10 12.36
CA ALA A 68 7.83 11.88 13.08
C ALA A 68 6.44 12.01 13.73
N GLY A 69 5.66 10.93 13.66
CA GLY A 69 4.33 10.88 14.27
C GLY A 69 4.38 10.76 15.78
N GLU A 70 3.30 11.15 16.43
CA GLU A 70 3.08 11.02 17.87
C GLU A 70 2.02 9.95 18.14
N GLN A 71 2.34 9.00 19.01
CA GLN A 71 1.39 7.97 19.43
C GLN A 71 0.58 8.43 20.64
N THR A 72 -0.73 8.26 20.56
CA THR A 72 -1.67 8.49 21.66
C THR A 72 -2.54 7.26 21.90
N SER A 73 -2.90 7.00 23.15
CA SER A 73 -3.85 5.95 23.54
C SER A 73 -5.11 6.60 24.08
N ASP A 74 -6.27 6.18 23.58
CA ASP A 74 -7.57 6.46 24.16
C ASP A 74 -8.09 5.18 24.82
N ASP A 75 -7.86 5.06 26.13
CA ASP A 75 -8.25 3.87 26.89
C ASP A 75 -9.78 3.72 26.98
N ALA A 76 -10.54 4.82 26.89
CA ALA A 76 -12.00 4.79 26.95
C ALA A 76 -12.60 4.23 25.66
N ARG A 77 -11.99 4.56 24.52
CA ARG A 77 -12.37 4.05 23.21
C ARG A 77 -11.62 2.78 22.82
N GLN A 78 -10.60 2.40 23.59
CA GLN A 78 -9.71 1.28 23.33
C GLN A 78 -9.06 1.38 21.93
N ILE A 79 -8.50 2.55 21.62
CA ILE A 79 -7.84 2.84 20.34
C ILE A 79 -6.44 3.40 20.60
N VAL A 80 -5.47 2.94 19.82
CA VAL A 80 -4.14 3.57 19.75
C VAL A 80 -4.02 4.24 18.38
N THR A 81 -3.62 5.51 18.38
CA THR A 81 -3.49 6.31 17.15
C THR A 81 -2.08 6.87 17.02
N CYS A 82 -1.48 6.72 15.85
CA CYS A 82 -0.34 7.54 15.46
C CYS A 82 -0.81 8.71 14.62
N THR A 83 -0.44 9.93 15.04
CA THR A 83 -0.82 11.19 14.38
C THR A 83 0.42 11.84 13.80
N TYR A 84 0.40 12.11 12.50
CA TYR A 84 1.41 12.89 11.79
C TYR A 84 0.80 14.25 11.46
N THR A 85 1.42 15.32 11.96
CA THR A 85 0.95 16.68 11.74
C THR A 85 2.01 17.48 11.00
N MET A 86 1.64 18.11 9.90
CA MET A 86 2.55 18.98 9.17
C MET A 86 2.78 20.26 9.97
N VAL A 87 4.01 20.72 10.03
CA VAL A 87 4.37 21.98 10.68
C VAL A 87 4.66 23.03 9.62
N ASP A 88 4.10 24.22 9.77
CA ASP A 88 4.48 25.36 8.95
C ASP A 88 5.94 25.73 9.24
N SER A 89 6.81 25.58 8.24
CA SER A 89 8.26 25.77 8.41
C SER A 89 8.66 27.23 8.68
N SER A 90 7.77 28.19 8.45
CA SER A 90 8.02 29.62 8.68
C SER A 90 7.62 30.10 10.07
N THR A 91 6.63 29.44 10.69
CA THR A 91 6.06 29.81 11.99
C THR A 91 6.29 28.75 13.07
N GLY A 92 6.63 27.53 12.69
CA GLY A 92 6.76 26.38 13.60
C GLY A 92 5.42 25.92 14.20
N VAL A 93 4.30 26.35 13.62
CA VAL A 93 2.95 26.03 14.09
C VAL A 93 2.36 24.90 13.26
N ASP A 94 1.65 23.98 13.91
CA ASP A 94 0.93 22.89 13.25
C ASP A 94 -0.09 23.41 12.24
N LEU A 95 -0.10 22.81 11.05
CA LEU A 95 -1.10 23.05 10.03
C LEU A 95 -2.30 22.13 10.28
N PRO A 96 -3.46 22.66 10.71
CA PRO A 96 -4.59 21.85 11.17
C PRO A 96 -5.28 21.03 10.06
N LEU A 97 -4.92 21.22 8.80
CA LEU A 97 -5.50 20.58 7.61
C LEU A 97 -4.49 19.71 6.84
N ALA A 98 -3.42 19.30 7.50
CA ALA A 98 -2.45 18.35 6.98
C ALA A 98 -2.13 17.39 8.12
N ILE A 99 -3.04 16.44 8.35
CA ILE A 99 -2.92 15.43 9.40
C ILE A 99 -3.15 14.05 8.79
N VAL A 100 -2.26 13.10 9.07
CA VAL A 100 -2.54 11.68 8.83
C VAL A 100 -2.71 10.99 10.19
N ASN A 101 -3.84 10.33 10.39
CA ASN A 101 -4.08 9.51 11.57
C ASN A 101 -4.14 8.04 11.15
N VAL A 102 -3.35 7.19 11.80
CA VAL A 102 -3.46 5.73 11.73
C VAL A 102 -3.97 5.26 13.09
N GLY A 103 -5.21 4.81 13.16
CA GLY A 103 -5.83 4.27 14.36
C GLY A 103 -5.94 2.75 14.29
N VAL A 104 -5.61 2.07 15.38
CA VAL A 104 -5.78 0.61 15.53
C VAL A 104 -6.68 0.35 16.72
N SER A 105 -7.69 -0.50 16.51
CA SER A 105 -8.59 -0.93 17.57
C SER A 105 -7.93 -1.98 18.48
N LEU A 106 -8.10 -1.82 19.79
CA LEU A 106 -7.67 -2.79 20.81
C LEU A 106 -8.78 -3.77 21.21
N ILE A 107 -10.01 -3.57 20.72
CA ILE A 107 -11.11 -4.54 20.85
C ILE A 107 -11.15 -5.47 19.62
N ASP A 108 -12.14 -6.35 19.57
CA ASP A 108 -12.35 -7.26 18.44
C ASP A 108 -12.42 -6.48 17.11
N GLY A 109 -11.60 -6.91 16.14
CA GLY A 109 -11.48 -6.23 14.86
C GLY A 109 -12.74 -6.35 14.00
N GLN A 110 -13.43 -7.48 14.03
CA GLN A 110 -14.65 -7.68 13.25
C GLN A 110 -15.77 -6.78 13.78
N GLU A 111 -15.99 -6.77 15.10
CA GLU A 111 -16.95 -5.87 15.75
C GLU A 111 -16.62 -4.40 15.47
N SER A 112 -15.33 -4.05 15.54
CA SER A 112 -14.86 -2.70 15.21
C SER A 112 -15.12 -2.33 13.76
N TYR A 113 -14.88 -3.23 12.82
CA TYR A 113 -15.10 -2.99 11.40
C TYR A 113 -16.58 -2.72 11.12
N GLU A 114 -17.45 -3.62 11.58
CA GLU A 114 -18.91 -3.51 11.40
C GLU A 114 -19.46 -2.22 12.01
N THR A 115 -18.99 -1.87 13.21
CA THR A 115 -19.39 -0.62 13.87
C THR A 115 -18.91 0.61 13.09
N ASN A 116 -17.65 0.62 12.63
CA ASN A 116 -17.09 1.80 11.99
C ASN A 116 -17.59 1.98 10.56
N VAL A 117 -17.81 0.92 9.78
CA VAL A 117 -18.39 1.06 8.44
C VAL A 117 -19.79 1.69 8.49
N ASP A 118 -20.59 1.33 9.50
CA ASP A 118 -21.94 1.88 9.71
C ASP A 118 -21.90 3.33 10.22
N LEU A 119 -20.96 3.66 11.12
CA LEU A 119 -20.91 4.98 11.75
C LEU A 119 -20.12 6.03 10.96
N ALA A 120 -19.12 5.61 10.17
CA ALA A 120 -18.22 6.53 9.49
C ALA A 120 -18.96 7.55 8.59
N PRO A 121 -20.05 7.20 7.86
CA PRO A 121 -20.81 8.18 7.10
C PRO A 121 -21.39 9.32 7.96
N ALA A 122 -21.84 9.01 9.18
CA ALA A 122 -22.36 10.03 10.09
C ALA A 122 -21.26 10.97 10.63
N TYR A 123 -20.02 10.49 10.70
CA TYR A 123 -18.88 11.29 11.17
C TYR A 123 -18.22 12.12 10.05
N PHE A 124 -18.20 11.59 8.82
CA PHE A 124 -17.42 12.15 7.72
C PHE A 124 -18.26 12.73 6.58
N GLY A 125 -19.56 12.43 6.52
CA GLY A 125 -20.52 13.04 5.59
C GLY A 125 -20.79 12.27 4.31
N ASP A 126 -19.93 11.30 3.94
CA ASP A 126 -20.07 10.51 2.70
C ASP A 126 -20.40 9.03 2.98
N GLU A 127 -21.05 8.36 2.04
CA GLU A 127 -21.36 6.93 2.16
C GLU A 127 -20.07 6.10 2.08
N ALA A 128 -19.97 5.08 2.94
CA ALA A 128 -18.88 4.12 2.88
C ALA A 128 -19.05 3.20 1.67
N GLN A 129 -17.98 3.07 0.89
CA GLN A 129 -17.94 2.20 -0.29
C GLN A 129 -16.96 1.06 -0.05
N ASP A 130 -17.38 -0.17 -0.36
CA ASP A 130 -16.50 -1.32 -0.34
C ASP A 130 -15.29 -1.08 -1.25
N THR A 131 -14.11 -1.48 -0.77
CA THR A 131 -12.88 -1.33 -1.53
C THR A 131 -11.91 -2.47 -1.29
N GLU A 132 -11.01 -2.69 -2.25
CA GLU A 132 -9.99 -3.73 -2.14
C GLU A 132 -8.67 -3.11 -1.66
N VAL A 133 -8.13 -3.65 -0.57
CA VAL A 133 -6.78 -3.36 -0.06
C VAL A 133 -6.01 -4.66 0.05
N PRO A 134 -4.86 -4.82 -0.63
CA PRO A 134 -4.01 -5.99 -0.46
C PRO A 134 -3.64 -6.23 1.01
N GLY A 135 -3.93 -7.43 1.51
CA GLY A 135 -3.67 -7.82 2.89
C GLY A 135 -4.85 -7.62 3.85
N ALA A 136 -5.88 -6.87 3.46
CA ALA A 136 -7.12 -6.76 4.22
C ALA A 136 -8.14 -7.83 3.79
N SER A 137 -8.92 -8.32 4.74
CA SER A 137 -10.05 -9.22 4.48
C SER A 137 -11.32 -8.46 4.10
N GLN A 138 -11.48 -7.26 4.65
CA GLN A 138 -12.54 -6.30 4.33
C GLN A 138 -11.95 -4.89 4.38
N ALA A 139 -12.43 -4.00 3.53
CA ALA A 139 -12.09 -2.59 3.60
C ALA A 139 -13.21 -1.73 3.02
N TYR A 140 -13.37 -0.53 3.57
CA TYR A 140 -14.24 0.51 3.03
C TYR A 140 -13.45 1.81 2.90
N ILE A 141 -13.86 2.64 1.95
CA ILE A 141 -13.35 4.01 1.77
C ILE A 141 -14.53 4.98 1.66
N LEU A 142 -14.33 6.19 2.17
CA LEU A 142 -15.24 7.30 1.98
C LEU A 142 -14.47 8.61 1.88
N THR A 143 -15.15 9.67 1.43
CA THR A 143 -14.59 11.02 1.42
C THR A 143 -15.06 11.79 2.65
N ASN A 144 -14.14 12.34 3.44
CA ASN A 144 -14.51 13.32 4.45
C ASN A 144 -14.93 14.62 3.75
N GLU A 145 -16.22 14.97 3.82
CA GLU A 145 -16.79 16.14 3.14
C GLU A 145 -16.19 17.46 3.62
N GLN A 146 -15.69 17.53 4.86
CA GLN A 146 -15.12 18.75 5.42
C GLN A 146 -13.76 19.07 4.81
N THR A 147 -12.97 18.04 4.50
CA THR A 147 -11.58 18.16 4.01
C THR A 147 -11.42 17.71 2.56
N ASN A 148 -12.48 17.17 1.95
CA ASN A 148 -12.49 16.53 0.64
C ASN A 148 -11.32 15.54 0.48
N SER A 149 -11.20 14.64 1.46
CA SER A 149 -10.03 13.76 1.57
C SER A 149 -10.41 12.37 2.09
N PRO A 150 -9.69 11.32 1.70
CA PRO A 150 -10.11 9.95 1.93
C PRO A 150 -9.94 9.50 3.38
N VAL A 151 -10.88 8.69 3.82
CA VAL A 151 -10.82 7.89 5.05
C VAL A 151 -11.01 6.44 4.67
N ILE A 152 -10.06 5.58 5.04
CA ILE A 152 -10.09 4.16 4.74
C ILE A 152 -10.08 3.35 6.04
N GLY A 153 -11.07 2.47 6.20
CA GLY A 153 -11.15 1.51 7.30
C GLY A 153 -10.97 0.10 6.77
N MET A 154 -10.24 -0.75 7.48
CA MET A 154 -9.92 -2.10 7.02
C MET A 154 -9.78 -3.09 8.17
N LEU A 155 -10.17 -4.34 7.90
CA LEU A 155 -9.95 -5.49 8.77
C LEU A 155 -8.76 -6.30 8.26
N VAL A 156 -7.65 -6.28 9.01
CA VAL A 156 -6.41 -7.00 8.70
C VAL A 156 -6.17 -8.05 9.78
N GLY A 157 -6.27 -9.32 9.42
CA GLY A 157 -6.31 -10.40 10.41
C GLY A 157 -7.47 -10.21 11.38
N GLU A 158 -7.17 -10.10 12.68
CA GLU A 158 -8.16 -9.86 13.75
C GLU A 158 -8.20 -8.38 14.17
N ARG A 159 -7.54 -7.48 13.43
CA ARG A 159 -7.39 -6.06 13.80
C ARG A 159 -8.14 -5.14 12.85
N PHE A 160 -8.90 -4.20 13.42
CA PHE A 160 -9.41 -3.07 12.67
C PHE A 160 -8.40 -1.93 12.66
N VAL A 161 -8.14 -1.39 11.48
CA VAL A 161 -7.28 -0.24 11.24
C VAL A 161 -8.03 0.82 10.45
N GLN A 162 -7.91 2.08 10.86
CA GLN A 162 -8.45 3.22 10.13
C GLN A 162 -7.33 4.21 9.81
N ILE A 163 -7.27 4.65 8.56
CA ILE A 163 -6.37 5.71 8.11
C ILE A 163 -7.23 6.89 7.66
N GLN A 164 -7.08 8.03 8.34
CA GLN A 164 -7.67 9.30 7.93
C GLN A 164 -6.58 10.18 7.34
N ILE A 165 -6.75 10.57 6.08
CA ILE A 165 -5.82 11.48 5.40
C ILE A 165 -6.48 12.83 5.34
N GLY A 166 -6.18 13.71 6.28
CA GLY A 166 -6.58 15.12 6.23
C GLY A 166 -5.55 15.94 5.47
N VAL A 167 -5.22 15.58 4.23
CA VAL A 167 -4.38 16.37 3.30
C VAL A 167 -5.26 16.75 2.11
N GLU A 168 -5.37 18.04 1.81
CA GLU A 168 -6.28 18.52 0.77
C GLU A 168 -6.00 17.86 -0.60
N ASN A 169 -7.06 17.40 -1.27
CA ASN A 169 -7.01 16.77 -2.60
C ASN A 169 -6.19 15.47 -2.67
N SER A 170 -5.92 14.82 -1.53
CA SER A 170 -5.39 13.45 -1.53
C SER A 170 -6.40 12.48 -2.17
N THR A 171 -5.91 11.45 -2.84
CA THR A 171 -6.72 10.55 -3.67
C THR A 171 -6.97 9.20 -3.02
N ASP A 172 -8.02 8.51 -3.46
CA ASP A 172 -8.31 7.12 -3.06
C ASP A 172 -7.13 6.18 -3.33
N ASP A 173 -6.41 6.36 -4.44
CA ASP A 173 -5.25 5.54 -4.79
C ASP A 173 -4.08 5.74 -3.80
N GLN A 174 -3.88 6.98 -3.33
CA GLN A 174 -2.92 7.28 -2.28
C GLN A 174 -3.34 6.64 -0.95
N ALA A 175 -4.63 6.73 -0.60
CA ALA A 175 -5.17 6.08 0.59
C ALA A 175 -5.00 4.56 0.57
N LYS A 176 -5.31 3.91 -0.56
CA LYS A 176 -5.15 2.46 -0.74
C LYS A 176 -3.69 2.04 -0.70
N THR A 177 -2.78 2.88 -1.21
CA THR A 177 -1.34 2.63 -1.15
C THR A 177 -0.84 2.63 0.29
N LEU A 178 -1.20 3.64 1.09
CA LEU A 178 -0.86 3.67 2.52
C LEU A 178 -1.51 2.51 3.29
N ALA A 179 -2.77 2.19 2.98
CA ALA A 179 -3.47 1.07 3.59
C ALA A 179 -2.81 -0.28 3.30
N ALA A 180 -2.35 -0.52 2.08
CA ALA A 180 -1.63 -1.74 1.72
C ALA A 180 -0.28 -1.86 2.46
N MET A 181 0.43 -0.73 2.63
CA MET A 181 1.67 -0.70 3.42
C MET A 181 1.41 -1.05 4.90
N VAL A 182 0.35 -0.50 5.49
CA VAL A 182 -0.05 -0.82 6.86
C VAL A 182 -0.49 -2.29 6.98
N ALA A 183 -1.36 -2.76 6.09
CA ALA A 183 -1.86 -4.13 6.12
C ALA A 183 -0.74 -5.18 6.04
N ALA A 184 0.36 -4.87 5.34
CA ALA A 184 1.51 -5.75 5.24
C ALA A 184 2.37 -5.82 6.53
N ARG A 185 2.12 -4.94 7.51
CA ARG A 185 2.89 -4.82 8.77
C ARG A 185 2.09 -5.17 10.02
N VAL A 186 0.76 -5.14 9.94
CA VAL A 186 -0.12 -5.59 11.01
C VAL A 186 0.06 -7.09 11.21
N SER A 187 0.28 -7.50 12.46
CA SER A 187 0.47 -8.89 12.88
C SER A 187 -0.71 -9.46 13.64
#